data_AF-A0A9D5V7Y8-F1
#
_entry.id   AF-A0A9D5V7Y8-F1
#
_cell.length_a   1.000
_cell.length_b   1.000
_cell.length_c   1.000
_cell.angle_alpha   90.00
_cell.angle_beta   90.00
_cell.angle_gamma   90.00
#
_symmetry.space_group_name_H-M   'P 1'
#
loop_
_entity.id
_entity.type
_entity.pdbx_description
1 polymer ?
#
loop_
_entity_poly.entity_id
_entity_poly.type
_entity_poly.pdbx_seq_one_letter_code
_entity_poly.pdbx_strand_id
1 'polypeptide(L)'
;MVKQLGAHVIVLARGENRCWDRFVFVKELMHIFDDPMQSTNSGDSFDRLLTDLTGANSPEWSPQMISEVDCFWMALGALCPERERLKFQKQLEDGQIDDYGIALQLKIPQQYVHNLFRPNFPSIINKLVQETS
;
A
#
# COMPACT_ATOMS: atom_id res chain seq x y z
N MET A 1 -2.43 -11.28 -3.89
CA MET A 1 -3.76 -11.85 -4.22
C MET A 1 -3.70 -13.33 -4.66
N VAL A 2 -4.46 -14.23 -4.03
CA VAL A 2 -4.46 -15.69 -4.31
C VAL A 2 -5.61 -16.06 -5.24
N LYS A 3 -5.41 -17.03 -6.15
CA LYS A 3 -6.50 -17.61 -6.95
C LYS A 3 -6.98 -18.92 -6.33
N GLN A 4 -8.25 -18.98 -5.94
CA GLN A 4 -8.91 -20.20 -5.47
C GLN A 4 -10.12 -20.48 -6.35
N LEU A 5 -10.17 -21.66 -6.98
CA LEU A 5 -11.28 -22.09 -7.86
C LEU A 5 -11.62 -21.08 -8.98
N GLY A 6 -10.61 -20.38 -9.51
CA GLY A 6 -10.79 -19.36 -10.56
C GLY A 6 -11.23 -17.98 -10.06
N ALA A 7 -11.44 -17.80 -8.75
CA ALA A 7 -11.74 -16.51 -8.13
C ALA A 7 -10.50 -15.91 -7.46
N HIS A 8 -10.44 -14.58 -7.46
CA HIS A 8 -9.46 -13.82 -6.70
C HIS A 8 -9.92 -13.70 -5.24
N VAL A 9 -9.07 -14.15 -4.31
CA VAL A 9 -9.35 -14.16 -2.88
C VAL A 9 -8.34 -13.31 -2.13
N ILE A 10 -8.85 -12.46 -1.24
CA ILE A 10 -8.07 -11.68 -0.28
C ILE A 10 -8.28 -12.30 1.10
N VAL A 11 -7.18 -12.66 1.75
CA VAL A 11 -7.18 -13.25 3.10
C VAL A 11 -6.59 -12.23 4.06
N LEU A 12 -7.32 -11.90 5.11
CA LEU A 12 -6.87 -10.99 6.17
C LEU A 12 -6.48 -11.77 7.42
N ALA A 13 -5.49 -11.28 8.15
CA ALA A 13 -5.12 -11.82 9.46
C ALA A 13 -6.27 -11.61 10.47
N ARG A 14 -6.38 -12.51 11.45
CA ARG A 14 -7.41 -12.39 12.50
C ARG A 14 -6.92 -11.53 13.66
N GLY A 15 -7.82 -10.76 14.25
CA GLY A 15 -7.54 -9.99 15.47
C GLY A 15 -6.93 -8.60 15.22
N GLU A 16 -6.81 -8.20 13.95
CA GLU A 16 -6.42 -6.86 13.57
C GLU A 16 -7.54 -5.85 13.82
N ASN A 17 -7.18 -4.57 13.96
CA ASN A 17 -8.16 -3.52 14.07
C ASN A 17 -8.72 -3.12 12.70
N ARG A 18 -9.86 -2.41 12.69
CA ARG A 18 -10.53 -2.00 11.45
C ARG A 18 -9.67 -1.15 10.51
N CYS A 19 -8.72 -0.37 11.03
CA CYS A 19 -7.82 0.42 10.20
C CYS A 19 -6.84 -0.48 9.44
N TRP A 20 -6.30 -1.51 10.10
CA TRP A 20 -5.47 -2.53 9.48
C TRP A 20 -6.23 -3.34 8.45
N ASP A 21 -7.40 -3.88 8.80
CA ASP A 21 -8.23 -4.67 7.88
C ASP A 21 -8.54 -3.90 6.61
N ARG A 22 -8.99 -2.64 6.75
CA ARG A 22 -9.34 -1.80 5.61
C ARG A 22 -8.11 -1.47 4.75
N PHE A 23 -6.99 -1.15 5.37
CA PHE A 23 -5.78 -0.82 4.63
C PHE A 23 -5.25 -2.03 3.86
N VAL A 24 -5.10 -3.18 4.52
CA VAL A 24 -4.61 -4.42 3.90
C VAL A 24 -5.56 -4.86 2.79
N PHE A 25 -6.87 -4.80 3.01
CA PHE A 25 -7.84 -5.13 1.95
C PHE A 25 -7.66 -4.27 0.71
N VAL A 26 -7.51 -2.95 0.87
CA VAL A 26 -7.31 -2.03 -0.26
C VAL A 26 -5.94 -2.23 -0.90
N LYS A 27 -4.88 -2.46 -0.13
CA LYS A 27 -3.55 -2.84 -0.65
C LYS A 27 -3.62 -4.09 -1.51
N GLU A 28 -4.29 -5.12 -1.02
CA GLU A 28 -4.44 -6.39 -1.74
C GLU A 28 -5.28 -6.26 -3.00
N LEU A 29 -6.24 -5.34 -3.04
CA LEU A 29 -6.98 -5.01 -4.26
C LEU A 29 -6.08 -4.38 -5.34
N MET A 30 -5.04 -3.63 -4.96
CA MET A 30 -4.15 -2.98 -5.94
C MET A 30 -3.39 -3.99 -6.80
N HIS A 31 -3.13 -5.20 -6.29
CA HIS A 31 -2.52 -6.30 -7.06
C HIS A 31 -3.36 -6.75 -8.27
N ILE A 32 -4.59 -6.22 -8.47
CA ILE A 32 -5.32 -6.42 -9.72
C ILE A 32 -4.63 -5.76 -10.92
N PHE A 33 -3.78 -4.76 -10.67
CA PHE A 33 -3.04 -4.03 -11.70
C PHE A 33 -1.64 -4.59 -11.93
N ASP A 34 -1.24 -5.66 -11.23
CA ASP A 34 0.07 -6.27 -11.40
C ASP A 34 0.25 -6.90 -12.78
N ASP A 35 1.46 -6.79 -13.31
CA ASP A 35 1.92 -7.62 -14.41
C ASP A 35 2.05 -9.09 -13.98
N PRO A 36 1.94 -10.05 -14.92
CA PRO A 36 2.08 -11.48 -14.60
C PRO A 36 3.40 -11.84 -13.89
N MET A 37 4.47 -11.10 -14.14
CA MET A 37 5.79 -11.30 -13.51
C MET A 37 5.85 -10.80 -12.07
N GLN A 38 4.97 -9.89 -11.67
CA GLN A 38 4.87 -9.34 -10.32
C GLN A 38 3.98 -10.21 -9.40
N SER A 39 3.13 -11.06 -9.99
CA SER A 39 2.30 -11.99 -9.23
C SER A 39 3.14 -13.05 -8.49
N THR A 40 2.70 -13.37 -7.27
CA THR A 40 3.23 -14.49 -6.49
C THR A 40 2.39 -15.75 -6.73
N ASN A 41 2.58 -16.40 -7.87
CA ASN A 41 1.74 -17.53 -8.33
C ASN A 41 2.43 -18.91 -8.25
N SER A 42 3.68 -18.97 -7.78
CA SER A 42 4.46 -20.20 -7.60
C SER A 42 5.18 -20.21 -6.25
N GLY A 43 5.56 -21.40 -5.78
CA GLY A 43 6.38 -21.54 -4.56
C GLY A 43 7.68 -20.75 -4.65
N ASP A 44 8.38 -20.83 -5.79
CA ASP A 44 9.62 -20.08 -6.01
C ASP A 44 9.42 -18.55 -5.92
N SER A 45 8.33 -18.03 -6.48
CA SER A 45 8.02 -16.59 -6.40
C SER A 45 7.72 -16.15 -4.96
N PHE A 46 7.10 -17.04 -4.17
CA PHE A 46 6.80 -16.79 -2.77
C PHE A 46 8.08 -16.79 -1.93
N ASP A 47 8.96 -17.78 -2.12
CA ASP A 47 10.23 -17.87 -1.40
C ASP A 47 11.14 -16.67 -1.69
N ARG A 48 11.13 -16.18 -2.94
CA ARG A 48 11.84 -14.93 -3.31
C ARG A 48 11.28 -13.72 -2.59
N LEU A 49 9.95 -13.54 -2.59
CA LEU A 49 9.31 -12.44 -1.87
C LEU A 49 9.61 -12.51 -0.36
N LEU A 50 9.53 -13.70 0.23
CA LEU A 50 9.86 -13.91 1.64
C LEU A 50 11.33 -13.58 1.93
N THR A 51 12.23 -13.92 1.01
CA THR A 51 13.65 -13.57 1.09
C THR A 51 13.85 -12.06 1.03
N ASP A 52 13.15 -11.34 0.16
CA ASP A 52 13.23 -9.88 0.09
C ASP A 52 12.69 -9.18 1.35
N LEU A 53 11.65 -9.75 1.97
CA LEU A 53 11.04 -9.23 3.20
C LEU A 53 11.90 -9.47 4.45
N THR A 54 12.62 -10.58 4.50
CA THR A 54 13.35 -11.04 5.70
C THR A 54 14.87 -10.91 5.58
N GLY A 55 15.38 -10.84 4.36
CA GLY A 55 16.80 -10.75 4.04
C GLY A 55 17.37 -9.37 4.31
N ALA A 56 18.61 -9.34 4.79
CA ALA A 56 19.37 -8.10 4.88
C ALA A 56 19.87 -7.69 3.48
N ASN A 57 19.27 -6.64 2.92
CA ASN A 57 19.72 -5.92 1.72
C ASN A 57 20.08 -6.81 0.51
N SER A 58 19.07 -7.42 -0.11
CA SER A 58 19.19 -7.83 -1.52
C SER A 58 19.56 -6.60 -2.36
N PRO A 59 20.61 -6.65 -3.20
CA PRO A 59 21.05 -5.49 -3.99
C PRO A 59 20.01 -5.05 -5.03
N GLU A 60 19.12 -5.96 -5.43
CA GLU A 60 17.98 -5.69 -6.30
C GLU A 60 16.74 -6.35 -5.71
N TRP A 61 15.62 -5.62 -5.71
CA TRP A 61 14.32 -6.15 -5.30
C TRP A 61 13.72 -6.99 -6.42
N SER A 62 13.08 -8.10 -6.05
CA SER A 62 12.29 -8.88 -7.00
C SER A 62 11.12 -8.06 -7.55
N PRO A 63 10.57 -8.42 -8.74
CA PRO A 63 9.35 -7.82 -9.26
C PRO A 63 8.17 -7.90 -8.26
N GLN A 64 8.10 -8.98 -7.48
CA GLN A 64 7.10 -9.18 -6.43
C GLN A 64 7.24 -8.12 -5.34
N MET A 65 8.47 -7.86 -4.87
CA MET A 65 8.72 -6.85 -3.83
C MET A 65 8.46 -5.43 -4.35
N ILE A 66 8.79 -5.15 -5.61
CA ILE A 66 8.44 -3.87 -6.25
C ILE A 66 6.93 -3.67 -6.25
N SER A 67 6.16 -4.69 -6.67
CA SER A 67 4.70 -4.66 -6.64
C SER A 67 4.13 -4.46 -5.24
N GLU A 68 4.70 -5.09 -4.20
CA GLU A 68 4.28 -4.85 -2.82
C GLU A 68 4.44 -3.37 -2.39
N VAL A 69 5.55 -2.75 -2.78
CA VAL A 69 5.81 -1.34 -2.49
C VAL A 69 4.85 -0.44 -3.29
N ASP A 70 4.64 -0.73 -4.56
CA ASP A 70 3.75 0.04 -5.43
C ASP A 70 2.29 -0.07 -4.96
N CYS A 71 1.81 -1.26 -4.64
CA CYS A 71 0.47 -1.50 -4.09
C CYS A 71 0.25 -0.80 -2.74
N PHE A 72 1.29 -0.69 -1.90
CA PHE A 72 1.25 0.11 -0.69
C PHE A 72 0.98 1.60 -0.98
N TRP A 73 1.70 2.18 -1.94
CA TRP A 73 1.53 3.59 -2.31
C TRP A 73 0.20 3.84 -3.03
N MET A 74 -0.20 2.94 -3.91
CA MET A 74 -1.52 2.99 -4.57
C MET A 74 -2.65 2.95 -3.54
N ALA A 75 -2.57 2.10 -2.53
CA ALA A 75 -3.56 2.05 -1.46
C ALA A 75 -3.60 3.36 -0.66
N LEU A 76 -2.45 3.94 -0.32
CA LEU A 76 -2.41 5.24 0.35
C LEU A 76 -3.05 6.35 -0.50
N GLY A 77 -2.72 6.42 -1.79
CA GLY A 77 -3.29 7.38 -2.73
C GLY A 77 -4.80 7.18 -2.94
N ALA A 78 -5.27 5.95 -3.00
CA ALA A 78 -6.69 5.62 -3.14
C ALA A 78 -7.49 5.97 -1.87
N LEU A 79 -6.90 5.73 -0.70
CA LEU A 79 -7.55 6.02 0.59
C LEU A 79 -7.49 7.50 0.98
N CYS A 80 -6.50 8.24 0.48
CA CYS A 80 -6.32 9.66 0.70
C CYS A 80 -6.02 10.38 -0.63
N PRO A 81 -7.06 10.73 -1.41
CA PRO A 81 -6.89 11.47 -2.64
C PRO A 81 -6.21 12.82 -2.41
N GLU A 82 -5.49 13.31 -3.41
CA GLU A 82 -4.64 14.51 -3.32
C GLU A 82 -5.34 15.72 -2.69
N ARG A 83 -6.62 15.96 -3.03
CA ARG A 83 -7.40 17.05 -2.47
C ARG A 83 -7.58 16.94 -0.94
N GLU A 84 -7.89 15.74 -0.44
CA GLU A 84 -8.04 15.50 0.99
C GLU A 84 -6.67 15.50 1.69
N ARG A 85 -5.63 14.97 1.03
CA ARG A 85 -4.25 15.01 1.53
C ARG A 85 -3.79 16.44 1.81
N LEU A 86 -3.97 17.35 0.85
CA LEU A 86 -3.62 18.77 1.01
C LEU A 86 -4.44 19.46 2.11
N LYS A 87 -5.71 19.09 2.27
CA LYS A 87 -6.55 19.57 3.36
C LYS A 87 -6.03 19.10 4.72
N PHE A 88 -5.68 17.82 4.86
CA PHE A 88 -5.09 17.29 6.10
C PHE A 88 -3.73 17.91 6.40
N GLN A 89 -2.89 18.12 5.37
CA GLN A 89 -1.62 18.81 5.52
C GLN A 89 -1.82 20.19 6.14
N LYS A 90 -2.75 20.99 5.59
CA LYS A 90 -3.07 22.30 6.14
C LYS A 90 -3.61 22.21 7.58
N GLN A 91 -4.52 21.30 7.86
CA GLN A 91 -5.06 21.12 9.21
C GLN A 91 -3.98 20.71 10.22
N LEU A 92 -3.00 19.91 9.81
CA LEU A 92 -1.87 19.49 10.63
C LEU A 92 -0.93 20.67 10.91
N GLU A 93 -0.61 21.47 9.87
CA GLU A 93 0.19 22.71 9.99
C GLU A 93 -0.50 23.75 10.89
N ASP A 94 -1.83 23.87 10.81
CA ASP A 94 -2.65 24.76 11.64
C ASP A 94 -2.93 24.21 13.06
N GLY A 95 -2.39 23.02 13.41
CA GLY A 95 -2.58 22.36 14.70
C GLY A 95 -4.03 21.93 14.99
N GLN A 96 -4.87 21.82 13.98
CA GLN A 96 -6.30 21.47 14.08
C GLN A 96 -6.55 19.96 14.14
N ILE A 97 -5.57 19.17 13.69
CA ILE A 97 -5.62 17.71 13.71
C ILE A 97 -4.21 17.18 13.95
N ASP A 98 -4.10 16.01 14.56
CA ASP A 98 -2.85 15.27 14.72
C ASP A 98 -2.85 13.99 13.86
N ASP A 99 -1.73 13.28 13.83
CA ASP A 99 -1.60 12.03 13.07
C ASP A 99 -2.66 11.00 13.46
N TYR A 100 -3.02 10.93 14.75
CA TYR A 100 -4.04 10.02 15.24
C TYR A 100 -5.43 10.38 14.68
N GLY A 101 -5.79 11.66 14.68
CA GLY A 101 -7.02 12.18 14.09
C GLY A 101 -7.10 11.88 12.60
N ILE A 102 -6.01 12.08 11.85
CA ILE A 102 -5.94 11.77 10.42
C ILE A 102 -6.14 10.26 10.20
N ALA A 103 -5.44 9.41 10.96
CA ALA A 103 -5.58 7.96 10.91
C ALA A 103 -7.03 7.50 11.13
N LEU A 104 -7.71 8.11 12.11
CA LEU A 104 -9.10 7.80 12.41
C LEU A 104 -10.08 8.26 11.33
N GLN A 105 -9.84 9.40 10.69
CA GLN A 105 -10.70 9.88 9.59
C GLN A 105 -10.50 9.03 8.34
N LEU A 106 -9.25 8.78 7.97
CA LEU A 106 -8.90 8.00 6.80
C LEU A 106 -9.09 6.49 7.01
N LYS A 107 -9.27 6.02 8.25
CA LYS A 107 -9.33 4.60 8.62
C LYS A 107 -8.12 3.82 8.10
N ILE A 108 -6.92 4.35 8.39
CA ILE A 108 -5.62 3.74 8.06
C ILE A 108 -4.80 3.56 9.35
N PRO A 109 -3.80 2.66 9.37
CA PRO A 109 -2.85 2.56 10.48
C PRO A 109 -2.14 3.89 10.71
N GLN A 110 -2.08 4.35 11.96
CA GLN A 110 -1.46 5.64 12.31
C GLN A 110 -0.01 5.74 11.84
N GLN A 111 0.73 4.63 11.93
CA GLN A 111 2.10 4.55 11.47
C GLN A 111 2.28 4.81 9.96
N TYR A 112 1.21 4.84 9.16
CA TYR A 112 1.30 5.18 7.74
C TYR A 112 0.93 6.63 7.43
N VAL A 113 0.46 7.40 8.41
CA VAL A 113 0.06 8.80 8.19
C VAL A 113 1.23 9.65 7.71
N HIS A 114 2.41 9.50 8.30
CA HIS A 114 3.60 10.25 7.89
C HIS A 114 3.97 10.03 6.40
N ASN A 115 3.60 8.88 5.81
CA ASN A 115 3.88 8.60 4.41
C ASN A 115 3.08 9.50 3.46
N LEU A 116 1.90 9.97 3.87
CA LEU A 116 1.06 10.90 3.08
C LEU A 116 1.71 12.27 2.90
N PHE A 117 2.63 12.64 3.79
CA PHE A 117 3.24 13.98 3.81
C PHE A 117 4.71 13.95 3.42
N ARG A 118 5.20 12.82 2.89
CA ARG A 118 6.55 12.77 2.34
C ARG A 118 6.66 13.71 1.13
N PRO A 119 7.78 14.44 0.99
CA PRO A 119 7.97 15.37 -0.14
C PRO A 119 7.84 14.72 -1.51
N ASN A 120 8.17 13.44 -1.62
CA ASN A 120 8.11 12.68 -2.86
C ASN A 120 6.77 11.97 -3.11
N PHE A 121 5.77 12.10 -2.22
CA PHE A 121 4.47 11.43 -2.38
C PHE A 121 3.81 11.74 -3.73
N PRO A 122 3.70 13.01 -4.20
CA PRO A 122 3.08 13.29 -5.50
C PRO A 122 3.83 12.67 -6.67
N SER A 123 5.17 12.63 -6.59
CA SER A 123 6.01 12.00 -7.61
C SER A 123 5.76 10.49 -7.70
N ILE A 124 5.69 9.82 -6.54
CA ILE A 124 5.38 8.39 -6.45
C ILE A 124 4.01 8.11 -7.07
N ILE A 125 2.95 8.83 -6.66
CA ILE A 125 1.60 8.61 -7.17
C ILE A 125 1.52 8.89 -8.68
N ASN A 126 2.14 9.96 -9.18
CA ASN A 126 2.13 10.28 -10.61
C ASN A 126 2.79 9.19 -11.45
N LYS A 127 3.90 8.62 -10.97
CA LYS A 127 4.56 7.49 -11.63
C LYS A 127 3.61 6.29 -11.74
N LEU A 128 2.97 5.91 -10.63
CA LEU A 128 2.06 4.76 -10.58
C LEU A 128 0.83 4.92 -11.48
N VAL A 129 0.25 6.13 -11.54
CA VAL A 129 -0.92 6.40 -12.41
C VAL A 129 -0.54 6.35 -13.89
N GLN A 130 0.66 6.81 -14.26
CA GLN A 130 1.13 6.78 -15.64
C GLN A 130 1.48 5.36 -16.11
N GLU A 131 1.96 4.50 -15.23
CA GLU A 131 2.27 3.10 -15.54
C GLU A 131 0.99 2.25 -15.74
N THR A 132 -0.16 2.71 -15.24
CA THR A 132 -1.45 1.98 -15.32
C THR A 132 -2.36 2.47 -16.47
N SER A 133 -1.94 3.48 -17.25
CA SER A 133 -2.74 4.12 -18.32
C SER A 133 -2.32 3.66 -19.72
#